data_AF-A0A953THQ3-F1
#
_entry.id   AF-A0A953THQ3-F1
#
_cell.length_a   1.000
_cell.length_b   1.000
_cell.length_c   1.000
_cell.angle_alpha   90.00
_cell.angle_beta   90.00
_cell.angle_gamma   90.00
#
_symmetry.space_group_name_H-M   'P 1'
#
loop_
_entity.id
_entity.type
_entity.pdbx_description
1 polymer ?
#
loop_
_entity_poly.entity_id
_entity_poly.type
_entity_poly.pdbx_seq_one_letter_code
_entity_poly.pdbx_strand_id
1 'polypeptide(L)'
;EQILGWADQIEGHADNAAAACCGGLVFAMAGGGRVTAFKTSFPESLKLVLVIPDVMISTQEARSVLPRYYDRTEVLHTLQRAAALAATCFSGKFELFPEIFDDRLHQPYRRQLVPGMTRCLQYRHDGLRGVVISGSGSAILAFAENNAEPIAAGLRQIFSEEGVRTETIMTSVDNQGAIVSRASRTAPGLVSAAQGERL
;
A
#
# COMPACT_ATOMS: atom_id res chain seq x y z
N GLU A 1 -15.21 10.71 8.76
CA GLU A 1 -16.04 10.93 7.55
C GLU A 1 -15.74 12.26 6.84
N GLN A 2 -15.81 13.41 7.50
CA GLN A 2 -15.53 14.72 6.85
C GLN A 2 -14.14 14.81 6.21
N ILE A 3 -13.10 14.29 6.89
CA ILE A 3 -11.72 14.25 6.37
C ILE A 3 -11.62 13.48 5.05
N LEU A 4 -12.33 12.34 4.93
CA LEU A 4 -12.31 11.52 3.72
C LEU A 4 -13.07 12.20 2.58
N GLY A 5 -14.17 12.89 2.89
CA GLY A 5 -14.89 13.70 1.91
C GLY A 5 -14.04 14.84 1.34
N TRP A 6 -13.22 15.49 2.18
CA TRP A 6 -12.27 16.50 1.71
C TRP A 6 -11.14 15.90 0.87
N ALA A 7 -10.58 14.75 1.27
CA ALA A 7 -9.56 14.06 0.49
C ALA A 7 -10.06 13.70 -0.92
N ASP A 8 -11.27 13.15 -1.02
CA ASP A 8 -11.91 12.83 -2.31
C ASP A 8 -12.08 14.07 -3.21
N GLN A 9 -12.49 15.21 -2.63
CA GLN A 9 -12.64 16.47 -3.36
C GLN A 9 -11.30 17.03 -3.88
N ILE A 10 -10.20 16.77 -3.17
CA ILE A 10 -8.87 17.29 -3.52
C ILE A 10 -8.16 16.36 -4.52
N GLU A 11 -8.17 15.05 -4.28
CA GLU A 11 -7.37 14.08 -5.05
C GLU A 11 -8.19 13.32 -6.11
N GLY A 12 -9.52 13.37 -6.04
CA GLY A 12 -10.44 12.60 -6.88
C GLY A 12 -10.54 11.13 -6.50
N HIS A 13 -9.98 10.74 -5.36
CA HIS A 13 -10.10 9.43 -4.73
C HIS A 13 -9.84 9.54 -3.23
N ALA A 14 -10.32 8.57 -2.47
CA ALA A 14 -10.21 8.56 -1.01
C ALA A 14 -9.51 7.31 -0.45
N ASP A 15 -9.06 6.39 -1.29
CA ASP A 15 -8.44 5.12 -0.89
C ASP A 15 -7.20 5.31 0.00
N ASN A 16 -6.23 6.13 -0.44
CA ASN A 16 -5.02 6.42 0.33
C ASN A 16 -5.33 7.13 1.65
N ALA A 17 -6.17 8.17 1.59
CA ALA A 17 -6.58 8.92 2.78
C ALA A 17 -7.37 8.04 3.77
N ALA A 18 -8.22 7.14 3.27
CA ALA A 18 -8.98 6.20 4.09
C ALA A 18 -8.05 5.19 4.78
N ALA A 19 -7.09 4.62 4.05
CA ALA A 19 -6.08 3.73 4.63
C ALA A 19 -5.23 4.45 5.70
N ALA A 20 -4.74 5.65 5.41
CA ALA A 20 -3.94 6.45 6.35
C ALA A 20 -4.73 6.85 7.61
N CYS A 21 -6.00 7.24 7.47
CA CYS A 21 -6.83 7.63 8.59
C CYS A 21 -7.26 6.44 9.46
N CYS A 22 -7.69 5.35 8.83
CA CYS A 22 -8.35 4.25 9.54
C CYS A 22 -7.39 3.13 9.96
N GLY A 23 -6.25 2.97 9.27
CA GLY A 23 -5.35 1.84 9.42
C GLY A 23 -5.96 0.52 8.93
N GLY A 24 -5.12 -0.49 8.79
CA GLY A 24 -5.49 -1.82 8.31
C GLY A 24 -5.72 -1.85 6.81
N LEU A 25 -6.57 -2.78 6.36
CA LEU A 25 -7.04 -2.82 4.99
C LEU A 25 -8.40 -2.14 4.89
N VAL A 26 -8.51 -1.16 3.99
CA VAL A 26 -9.70 -0.31 3.87
C VAL A 26 -10.28 -0.37 2.47
N PHE A 27 -11.57 -0.66 2.40
CA PHE A 27 -12.38 -0.59 1.19
C PHE A 27 -13.20 0.70 1.24
N ALA A 28 -12.84 1.68 0.41
CA ALA A 28 -13.51 2.97 0.34
C ALA A 28 -14.38 3.07 -0.91
N MET A 29 -15.57 3.65 -0.75
CA MET A 29 -16.51 3.94 -1.82
C MET A 29 -16.94 5.40 -1.70
N ALA A 30 -16.69 6.18 -2.75
CA ALA A 30 -17.18 7.54 -2.88
C ALA A 30 -18.50 7.56 -3.68
N GLY A 31 -19.49 8.32 -3.20
CA GLY A 31 -20.77 8.48 -3.88
C GLY A 31 -21.69 9.48 -3.18
N GLY A 32 -22.40 10.30 -3.95
CA GLY A 32 -23.37 11.28 -3.41
C GLY A 32 -22.75 12.32 -2.46
N GLY A 33 -21.50 12.71 -2.70
CA GLY A 33 -20.77 13.68 -1.86
C GLY A 33 -20.30 13.13 -0.51
N ARG A 34 -20.28 11.80 -0.35
CA ARG A 34 -19.81 11.11 0.86
C ARG A 34 -18.86 9.98 0.51
N VAL A 35 -17.96 9.67 1.44
CA VAL A 35 -17.08 8.49 1.38
C VAL A 35 -17.46 7.54 2.49
N THR A 36 -17.81 6.31 2.13
CA THR A 36 -18.02 5.20 3.07
C THR A 36 -16.79 4.30 3.05
N ALA A 37 -16.25 3.97 4.23
CA ALA A 37 -15.07 3.13 4.36
C ALA A 37 -15.38 1.90 5.22
N PHE A 38 -14.97 0.73 4.74
CA PHE A 38 -15.06 -0.54 5.46
C PHE A 38 -13.63 -1.00 5.79
N LYS A 39 -13.34 -1.11 7.08
CA LYS A 39 -12.02 -1.53 7.58
C LYS A 39 -12.06 -2.99 8.03
N THR A 40 -10.99 -3.70 7.75
CA THR A 40 -10.62 -4.94 8.44
C THR A 40 -9.15 -4.90 8.85
N SER A 41 -8.80 -5.60 9.93
CA SER A 41 -7.40 -5.76 10.30
C SER A 41 -6.71 -6.65 9.27
N PHE A 42 -5.46 -6.34 8.98
CA PHE A 42 -4.62 -7.19 8.12
C PHE A 42 -3.58 -7.91 8.99
N PRO A 43 -3.22 -9.17 8.67
CA PRO A 43 -2.30 -9.93 9.52
C PRO A 43 -0.93 -9.28 9.63
N GLU A 44 -0.48 -9.02 10.85
CA GLU A 44 0.83 -8.43 11.12
C GLU A 44 1.99 -9.39 10.86
N SER A 45 1.69 -10.70 10.86
CA SER A 45 2.63 -11.77 10.48
C SER A 45 3.04 -11.70 9.02
N LEU A 46 2.22 -11.10 8.16
CA LEU A 46 2.53 -10.91 6.75
C LEU A 46 3.40 -9.67 6.59
N LYS A 47 4.62 -9.84 6.07
CA LYS A 47 5.55 -8.76 5.79
C LYS A 47 5.23 -8.11 4.46
N LEU A 48 5.31 -6.79 4.45
CA LEU A 48 5.20 -5.95 3.28
C LEU A 48 6.61 -5.54 2.86
N VAL A 49 7.00 -5.95 1.65
CA VAL A 49 8.27 -5.58 1.04
C VAL A 49 7.97 -4.56 -0.05
N LEU A 50 8.28 -3.29 0.22
CA LEU A 50 8.14 -2.21 -0.74
C LEU A 50 9.49 -2.00 -1.43
N VAL A 51 9.54 -2.15 -2.75
CA VAL A 51 10.74 -1.82 -3.56
C VAL A 51 10.41 -0.60 -4.41
N ILE A 52 11.16 0.47 -4.20
CA ILE A 52 10.90 1.79 -4.78
C ILE A 52 12.00 2.08 -5.80
N PRO A 53 11.72 1.91 -7.11
CA PRO A 53 12.68 2.26 -8.15
C PRO A 53 12.83 3.78 -8.28
N ASP A 54 14.03 4.24 -8.61
CA ASP A 54 14.37 5.64 -8.90
C ASP A 54 13.86 6.04 -10.30
N VAL A 55 12.55 5.88 -10.49
CA VAL A 55 11.80 6.21 -11.71
C VAL A 55 10.59 7.04 -11.30
N MET A 56 10.57 8.29 -11.74
CA MET A 56 9.48 9.21 -11.42
C MET A 56 8.34 9.03 -12.42
N ILE A 57 7.15 8.70 -11.92
CA ILE A 57 5.92 8.65 -12.71
C ILE A 57 4.89 9.54 -12.04
N SER A 58 4.32 10.48 -12.79
CA SER A 58 3.23 11.28 -12.26
C SER A 58 1.92 10.47 -12.21
N THR A 59 1.04 10.74 -11.25
CA THR A 59 -0.28 10.10 -11.20
C THR A 59 -1.09 10.37 -12.48
N GLN A 60 -0.89 11.53 -13.11
CA GLN A 60 -1.51 11.87 -14.39
C GLN A 60 -1.03 10.95 -15.51
N GLU A 61 0.28 10.73 -15.62
CA GLU A 61 0.88 9.83 -16.60
C GLU A 61 0.40 8.38 -16.39
N ALA A 62 0.43 7.89 -15.16
CA ALA A 62 -0.06 6.56 -14.80
C ALA A 62 -1.58 6.36 -15.06
N ARG A 63 -2.36 7.44 -15.09
CA ARG A 63 -3.78 7.43 -15.50
C ARG A 63 -3.94 7.53 -17.01
N SER A 64 -3.06 8.24 -17.70
CA SER A 64 -3.14 8.47 -19.15
C SER A 64 -2.94 7.20 -19.98
N VAL A 65 -2.22 6.22 -19.46
CA VAL A 65 -2.00 4.92 -20.13
C VAL A 65 -3.21 3.97 -20.05
N LEU A 66 -4.21 4.30 -19.23
CA LEU A 66 -5.38 3.44 -19.06
C LEU A 66 -6.35 3.62 -20.24
N PRO A 67 -6.86 2.53 -20.84
CA PRO A 67 -7.79 2.65 -21.95
C PRO A 67 -9.14 3.19 -21.47
N ARG A 68 -9.87 3.82 -22.39
CA ARG A 68 -11.24 4.31 -22.12
C ARG A 68 -12.25 3.18 -21.96
N TYR A 69 -11.99 2.03 -22.57
CA TYR A 69 -12.88 0.86 -22.56
C TYR A 69 -12.08 -0.40 -22.28
N TYR A 70 -12.70 -1.33 -21.58
CA TYR A 70 -12.13 -2.63 -21.26
C TYR A 70 -12.99 -3.73 -21.85
N ASP A 71 -12.37 -4.85 -22.19
CA ASP A 71 -13.12 -6.05 -22.51
C ASP A 71 -13.90 -6.54 -21.29
N ARG A 72 -15.14 -6.97 -21.51
CA ARG A 72 -16.02 -7.43 -20.42
C ARG A 72 -15.38 -8.57 -19.63
N THR A 73 -14.68 -9.49 -20.29
CA THR A 73 -14.04 -10.64 -19.64
C THR A 73 -12.92 -10.21 -18.69
N GLU A 74 -12.15 -9.18 -19.06
CA GLU A 74 -11.06 -8.61 -18.25
C GLU A 74 -11.60 -7.88 -17.01
N VAL A 75 -12.71 -7.15 -17.18
CA VAL A 75 -13.43 -6.50 -16.07
C VAL A 75 -13.97 -7.54 -15.10
N LEU A 76 -14.68 -8.54 -15.61
CA LEU A 76 -15.21 -9.63 -14.77
C LEU A 76 -14.09 -10.37 -14.05
N HIS A 77 -12.98 -10.61 -14.74
CA HIS A 77 -11.81 -11.26 -14.16
C HIS A 77 -11.30 -10.48 -12.94
N THR A 78 -10.96 -9.20 -13.11
CA THR A 78 -10.41 -8.37 -12.03
C THR A 78 -11.41 -8.18 -10.89
N LEU A 79 -12.71 -8.01 -11.20
CA LEU A 79 -13.76 -7.87 -10.20
C LEU A 79 -13.89 -9.12 -9.31
N GLN A 80 -13.80 -10.32 -9.89
CA GLN A 80 -13.81 -11.57 -9.12
C GLN A 80 -12.66 -11.62 -8.11
N ARG A 81 -11.46 -11.17 -8.50
CA ARG A 81 -10.26 -11.18 -7.63
C ARG A 81 -10.40 -10.15 -6.52
N ALA A 82 -10.85 -8.93 -6.84
CA ALA A 82 -11.12 -7.90 -5.85
C ALA A 82 -12.19 -8.35 -4.83
N ALA A 83 -13.28 -8.97 -5.30
CA ALA A 83 -14.32 -9.52 -4.44
C ALA A 83 -13.79 -10.67 -3.57
N ALA A 84 -12.97 -11.57 -4.12
CA ALA A 84 -12.34 -12.65 -3.36
C ALA A 84 -11.38 -12.10 -2.30
N LEU A 85 -10.58 -11.07 -2.62
CA LEU A 85 -9.68 -10.41 -1.66
C LEU A 85 -10.46 -9.78 -0.51
N ALA A 86 -11.55 -9.08 -0.81
CA ALA A 86 -12.45 -8.58 0.23
C ALA A 86 -13.03 -9.72 1.09
N ALA A 87 -13.56 -10.76 0.44
CA ALA A 87 -14.18 -11.89 1.14
C ALA A 87 -13.21 -12.61 2.08
N THR A 88 -11.98 -12.90 1.65
CA THR A 88 -10.98 -13.55 2.53
C THR A 88 -10.63 -12.67 3.73
N CYS A 89 -10.48 -11.35 3.52
CA CYS A 89 -10.12 -10.41 4.58
C CYS A 89 -11.25 -10.18 5.61
N PHE A 90 -12.52 -10.31 5.22
CA PHE A 90 -13.67 -10.16 6.12
C PHE A 90 -14.22 -11.47 6.69
N SER A 91 -13.90 -12.62 6.10
CA SER A 91 -14.42 -13.93 6.53
C SER A 91 -13.70 -14.53 7.75
N GLY A 92 -12.56 -13.97 8.15
CA GLY A 92 -11.68 -14.56 9.17
C GLY A 92 -10.86 -15.76 8.68
N LYS A 93 -11.07 -16.21 7.43
CA LYS A 93 -10.23 -17.21 6.75
C LYS A 93 -9.28 -16.50 5.80
N PHE A 94 -8.27 -15.86 6.38
CA PHE A 94 -7.30 -15.09 5.62
C PHE A 94 -6.35 -16.03 4.88
N GLU A 95 -6.37 -15.97 3.55
CA GLU A 95 -5.46 -16.69 2.69
C GLU A 95 -5.17 -15.85 1.45
N LEU A 96 -3.88 -15.66 1.17
CA LEU A 96 -3.43 -15.00 -0.04
C LEU A 96 -2.72 -16.00 -0.94
N PHE A 97 -3.05 -15.95 -2.22
CA PHE A 97 -2.42 -16.72 -3.26
C PHE A 97 -2.17 -15.80 -4.47
N PRO A 98 -1.12 -16.02 -5.27
CA PRO A 98 -0.70 -15.09 -6.32
C PRO A 98 -1.80 -14.65 -7.28
N GLU A 99 -2.73 -15.55 -7.61
CA GLU A 99 -3.83 -15.30 -8.55
C GLU A 99 -4.84 -14.27 -8.05
N ILE A 100 -4.91 -14.02 -6.73
CA ILE A 100 -5.81 -13.00 -6.16
C ILE A 100 -5.34 -11.57 -6.51
N PHE A 101 -4.07 -11.42 -6.89
CA PHE A 101 -3.45 -10.15 -7.28
C PHE A 101 -3.38 -9.93 -8.78
N ASP A 102 -4.02 -10.81 -9.59
CA ASP A 102 -4.05 -10.67 -11.05
C ASP A 102 -5.05 -9.58 -11.48
N ASP A 103 -4.58 -8.34 -11.47
CA ASP A 103 -5.27 -7.16 -12.00
C ASP A 103 -5.05 -7.01 -13.51
N ARG A 104 -6.14 -7.01 -14.27
CA ARG A 104 -6.12 -6.80 -15.73
C ARG A 104 -6.60 -5.42 -16.15
N LEU A 105 -7.01 -4.57 -15.20
CA LEU A 105 -7.52 -3.24 -15.48
C LEU A 105 -6.43 -2.17 -15.40
N HIS A 106 -5.44 -2.30 -14.51
CA HIS A 106 -4.42 -1.25 -14.34
C HIS A 106 -3.01 -1.75 -14.60
N GLN A 107 -2.60 -2.86 -13.96
CA GLN A 107 -1.22 -3.33 -14.03
C GLN A 107 -0.69 -3.60 -15.46
N PRO A 108 -1.46 -4.17 -16.41
CA PRO A 108 -0.94 -4.44 -17.76
C PRO A 108 -0.51 -3.18 -18.50
N TYR A 109 -1.19 -2.06 -18.23
CA TYR A 109 -0.97 -0.75 -18.87
C TYR A 109 0.05 0.10 -18.11
N ARG A 110 0.19 -0.08 -16.79
CA ARG A 110 1.17 0.66 -15.99
C ARG A 110 2.55 0.02 -15.97
N ARG A 111 2.64 -1.31 -16.11
CA ARG A 111 3.94 -2.01 -16.06
C ARG A 111 4.92 -1.62 -17.15
N GLN A 112 4.45 -1.08 -18.27
CA GLN A 112 5.30 -0.57 -19.35
C GLN A 112 5.99 0.77 -18.99
N LEU A 113 5.55 1.46 -17.94
CA LEU A 113 6.12 2.75 -17.52
C LEU A 113 7.42 2.60 -16.73
N VAL A 114 7.71 1.41 -16.20
CA VAL A 114 8.89 1.16 -15.36
C VAL A 114 9.66 -0.05 -15.92
N PRO A 115 10.95 0.09 -16.29
CA PRO A 115 11.78 -1.04 -16.67
C PRO A 115 11.78 -2.15 -15.61
N GLY A 116 11.75 -3.42 -16.04
CA GLY A 116 11.77 -4.58 -15.13
C GLY A 116 10.44 -4.89 -14.42
N MET A 117 9.45 -3.99 -14.46
CA MET A 117 8.18 -4.16 -13.72
C MET A 117 7.42 -5.43 -14.11
N THR A 118 7.37 -5.78 -15.40
CA THR A 118 6.74 -7.03 -15.84
C THR A 118 7.38 -8.26 -15.19
N ARG A 119 8.72 -8.28 -15.10
CA ARG A 119 9.48 -9.36 -14.46
C ARG A 119 9.22 -9.39 -12.95
N CYS A 120 9.13 -8.22 -12.30
CA CYS A 120 8.77 -8.11 -10.89
C CYS A 120 7.37 -8.67 -10.58
N LEU A 121 6.36 -8.33 -11.38
CA LEU A 121 4.99 -8.84 -11.20
C LEU A 121 4.88 -10.37 -11.42
N GLN A 122 5.75 -10.91 -12.27
CA GLN A 122 5.86 -12.34 -12.54
C GLN A 122 6.81 -13.07 -11.58
N TYR A 123 7.50 -12.35 -10.69
CA TYR A 123 8.45 -12.92 -9.76
C TYR A 123 7.76 -13.90 -8.81
N ARG A 124 8.42 -15.02 -8.55
CA ARG A 124 7.96 -16.08 -7.64
C ARG A 124 9.11 -16.48 -6.74
N HIS A 125 8.79 -16.71 -5.48
CA HIS A 125 9.73 -17.15 -4.46
C HIS A 125 8.94 -17.89 -3.38
N ASP A 126 9.59 -18.81 -2.67
CA ASP A 126 8.98 -19.44 -1.50
C ASP A 126 8.62 -18.39 -0.43
N GLY A 127 7.40 -18.44 0.09
CA GLY A 127 6.85 -17.43 1.00
C GLY A 127 6.28 -16.17 0.35
N LEU A 128 6.42 -15.97 -0.97
CA LEU A 128 5.85 -14.83 -1.67
C LEU A 128 4.39 -15.11 -2.07
N ARG A 129 3.46 -14.30 -1.56
CA ARG A 129 2.02 -14.40 -1.84
C ARG A 129 1.56 -13.57 -3.02
N GLY A 130 2.33 -12.57 -3.43
CA GLY A 130 2.06 -11.79 -4.64
C GLY A 130 2.89 -10.51 -4.67
N VAL A 131 2.99 -9.94 -5.88
CA VAL A 131 3.63 -8.65 -6.13
C VAL A 131 2.63 -7.79 -6.90
N VAL A 132 2.41 -6.57 -6.44
CA VAL A 132 1.54 -5.60 -7.10
C VAL A 132 2.25 -4.27 -7.30
N ILE A 133 1.75 -3.46 -8.25
CA ILE A 133 2.13 -2.04 -8.32
C ILE A 133 1.49 -1.33 -7.13
N SER A 134 2.30 -0.61 -6.34
CA SER A 134 1.80 0.19 -5.21
C SER A 134 1.17 1.49 -5.74
N GLY A 135 -0.15 1.61 -5.63
CA GLY A 135 -0.90 2.76 -6.14
C GLY A 135 -0.73 2.96 -7.65
N SER A 136 -0.28 4.15 -8.05
CA SER A 136 0.05 4.45 -9.45
C SER A 136 1.42 3.95 -9.91
N GLY A 137 2.23 3.40 -9.00
CA GLY A 137 3.66 3.20 -9.21
C GLY A 137 4.46 4.47 -8.96
N SER A 138 5.79 4.42 -9.10
CA SER A 138 6.60 3.34 -9.69
C SER A 138 6.94 2.19 -8.74
N ALA A 139 6.67 2.33 -7.44
CA ALA A 139 6.96 1.31 -6.44
C ALA A 139 6.15 0.03 -6.65
N ILE A 140 6.74 -1.10 -6.23
CA ILE A 140 6.04 -2.38 -6.07
C ILE A 140 5.89 -2.71 -4.60
N LEU A 141 4.81 -3.43 -4.30
CA LEU A 141 4.53 -4.01 -3.00
C LEU A 141 4.47 -5.52 -3.15
N ALA A 142 5.30 -6.22 -2.38
CA ALA A 142 5.30 -7.68 -2.28
C ALA A 142 4.78 -8.12 -0.91
N PHE A 143 3.89 -9.11 -0.92
CA PHE A 143 3.31 -9.73 0.28
C PHE A 143 4.10 -10.99 0.63
N ALA A 144 4.97 -10.90 1.63
CA ALA A 144 5.87 -11.97 2.05
C ALA A 144 5.40 -12.59 3.37
N GLU A 145 5.06 -13.87 3.35
CA GLU A 145 4.75 -14.64 4.56
C GLU A 145 6.04 -15.06 5.30
N ASN A 146 7.10 -15.33 4.55
CA ASN A 146 8.45 -15.56 5.03
C ASN A 146 9.46 -15.12 3.95
N ASN A 147 10.76 -15.27 4.21
CA ASN A 147 11.84 -14.96 3.27
C ASN A 147 11.80 -13.51 2.71
N ALA A 148 11.42 -12.54 3.54
CA ALA A 148 11.21 -11.17 3.08
C ALA A 148 12.50 -10.51 2.53
N GLU A 149 13.67 -10.79 3.14
CA GLU A 149 14.96 -10.29 2.67
C GLU A 149 15.42 -10.94 1.35
N PRO A 150 15.39 -12.27 1.17
CA PRO A 150 15.60 -12.90 -0.14
C PRO A 150 14.68 -12.38 -1.24
N ILE A 151 13.38 -12.23 -0.93
CA ILE A 151 12.38 -11.67 -1.87
C ILE A 151 12.77 -10.24 -2.27
N ALA A 152 13.09 -9.40 -1.30
CA ALA A 152 13.55 -8.03 -1.55
C ALA A 152 14.79 -8.02 -2.46
N ALA A 153 15.78 -8.87 -2.18
CA ALA A 153 17.01 -8.97 -2.96
C ALA A 153 16.72 -9.38 -4.42
N GLY A 154 15.86 -10.38 -4.63
CA GLY A 154 15.47 -10.82 -5.97
C GLY A 154 14.74 -9.74 -6.78
N LEU A 155 13.81 -9.02 -6.14
CA LEU A 155 13.09 -7.91 -6.78
C LEU A 155 14.02 -6.73 -7.12
N ARG A 156 14.93 -6.37 -6.22
CA ARG A 156 15.96 -5.36 -6.49
C ARG A 156 16.89 -5.75 -7.61
N GLN A 157 17.28 -7.03 -7.68
CA GLN A 157 18.15 -7.54 -8.72
C GLN A 157 17.51 -7.36 -10.11
N ILE A 158 16.20 -7.60 -10.24
CA ILE A 158 15.47 -7.37 -11.49
C ILE A 158 15.59 -5.90 -11.94
N PHE A 159 15.37 -4.93 -11.04
CA PHE A 159 15.53 -3.51 -11.39
C PHE A 159 16.99 -3.15 -11.69
N SER A 160 17.95 -3.72 -10.95
CA SER A 160 19.38 -3.49 -11.18
C SER A 160 19.84 -3.97 -12.55
N GLU A 161 19.31 -5.08 -13.05
CA GLU A 161 19.62 -5.59 -14.39
C GLU A 161 19.12 -4.66 -15.50
N GLU A 162 18.10 -3.87 -15.22
CA GLU A 162 17.58 -2.82 -16.10
C GLU A 162 18.28 -1.46 -15.87
N GLY A 163 19.33 -1.43 -15.03
CA GLY A 163 20.07 -0.21 -14.70
C GLY A 163 19.34 0.75 -13.77
N VAL A 164 18.27 0.29 -13.09
CA VAL A 164 17.44 1.12 -12.21
C VAL A 164 17.86 0.92 -10.75
N ARG A 165 18.18 2.04 -10.07
CA ARG A 165 18.44 2.03 -8.62
C ARG A 165 17.14 1.89 -7.85
N THR A 166 17.20 1.30 -6.66
CA THR A 166 16.02 1.08 -5.83
C THR A 166 16.30 1.38 -4.36
N GLU A 167 15.32 1.93 -3.67
CA GLU A 167 15.20 1.87 -2.21
C GLU A 167 14.29 0.68 -1.82
N THR A 168 14.42 0.19 -0.58
CA THR A 168 13.56 -0.89 -0.08
C THR A 168 13.14 -0.61 1.35
N ILE A 169 11.84 -0.77 1.60
CA ILE A 169 11.24 -0.67 2.92
C ILE A 169 10.58 -2.00 3.23
N MET A 170 10.93 -2.58 4.37
CA MET A 170 10.29 -3.78 4.89
C MET A 170 9.51 -3.42 6.14
N THR A 171 8.21 -3.70 6.13
CA THR A 171 7.32 -3.33 7.23
C THR A 171 6.22 -4.38 7.42
N SER A 172 5.37 -4.18 8.42
CA SER A 172 4.07 -4.86 8.58
C SER A 172 2.96 -3.84 8.37
N VAL A 173 1.72 -4.29 8.21
CA VAL A 173 0.56 -3.37 8.14
C VAL A 173 0.40 -2.61 9.45
N ASP A 174 0.19 -1.29 9.34
CA ASP A 174 -0.30 -0.47 10.44
C ASP A 174 -1.82 -0.62 10.56
N ASN A 175 -2.28 -1.36 11.56
CA ASN A 175 -3.70 -1.56 11.85
C ASN A 175 -4.35 -0.42 12.65
N GLN A 176 -3.59 0.58 13.10
CA GLN A 176 -4.09 1.67 13.95
C GLN A 176 -4.47 2.90 13.14
N GLY A 177 -3.66 3.25 12.13
CA GLY A 177 -3.88 4.45 11.32
C GLY A 177 -3.56 5.73 12.08
N ALA A 178 -4.24 6.82 11.75
CA ALA A 178 -3.96 8.13 12.35
C ALA A 178 -4.38 8.21 13.82
N ILE A 179 -3.44 8.52 14.70
CA ILE A 179 -3.67 8.70 16.14
C ILE A 179 -3.43 10.15 16.52
N VAL A 180 -4.40 10.77 17.20
CA VAL A 180 -4.24 12.10 17.78
C VAL A 180 -3.73 11.96 19.21
N SER A 181 -2.47 12.33 19.43
CA SER A 181 -1.91 12.46 20.78
C SER A 181 -1.76 13.93 21.15
N ARG A 182 -2.06 14.26 22.41
CA ARG A 182 -1.68 15.56 22.98
C ARG A 182 -0.25 15.44 23.46
N ALA A 183 0.67 16.21 22.86
CA ALA A 183 1.99 16.37 23.43
C ALA A 183 1.86 17.03 24.82
N SER A 184 2.27 16.34 25.88
CA SER A 184 2.48 17.00 27.15
C SER A 184 3.64 17.98 26.96
N ARG A 185 3.39 19.27 27.15
CA ARG A 185 4.47 20.23 27.33
C ARG A 185 5.12 19.91 28.67
N THR A 186 6.12 19.04 28.70
CA THR A 186 7.09 19.08 29.79
C THR A 186 7.81 20.42 29.67
N ALA A 187 7.58 21.30 30.65
CA ALA A 187 8.33 22.55 30.75
C ALA A 187 9.84 22.21 30.79
N PRO A 188 10.70 22.93 30.05
CA PRO A 188 12.14 22.81 30.21
C PRO A 188 12.49 23.10 31.67
N GLY A 189 13.28 22.23 32.27
CA GLY A 189 13.54 22.20 33.71
C GLY A 189 13.86 23.56 34.33
N LEU A 190 13.15 23.88 35.40
CA LEU A 190 13.71 24.65 36.50
C LEU A 190 14.56 23.68 37.32
N VAL A 191 15.84 23.58 36.97
CA VAL A 191 16.87 23.18 37.92
C VAL A 191 16.94 24.30 38.94
N SER A 192 16.27 24.14 40.09
CA SER A 192 16.50 24.98 41.26
C SER A 192 17.57 24.32 42.12
N ALA A 193 18.83 24.72 41.89
CA ALA A 193 19.90 24.55 42.85
C ALA A 193 19.94 25.79 43.77
N ALA A 194 19.59 25.60 45.05
CA ALA A 194 20.03 26.38 46.23
C ALA A 194 19.38 25.72 47.46
N GLN A 195 20.09 24.91 48.25
CA GLN A 195 20.76 25.30 49.49
C GLN A 195 19.86 26.08 50.48
N GLY A 196 19.66 25.53 51.69
CA GLY A 196 19.19 26.33 52.82
C GLY A 196 18.44 25.58 53.93
N GLU A 197 19.19 24.92 54.80
CA GLU A 197 19.00 24.79 56.26
C GLU A 197 17.76 24.16 56.93
N ARG A 198 18.09 23.53 58.05
CA ARG A 198 17.27 22.83 59.04
C ARG A 198 16.28 23.77 59.73
N LEU A 199 15.12 23.24 60.10
CA LEU A 199 14.73 22.90 61.49
C LEU A 199 13.61 21.85 61.45
#